data_AF-A0A7C5QHH4-F1
#
_entry.id   AF-A0A7C5QHH4-F1
#
_cell.length_a   1.000
_cell.length_b   1.000
_cell.length_c   1.000
_cell.angle_alpha   90.00
_cell.angle_beta   90.00
_cell.angle_gamma   90.00
#
_symmetry.space_group_name_H-M   'P 1'
#
loop_
_entity.id
_entity.type
_entity.pdbx_description
1 polymer ?
#
loop_
_entity_poly.entity_id
_entity_poly.type
_entity_poly.pdbx_seq_one_letter_code
_entity_poly.pdbx_strand_id
1 'polypeptide(L)'
;MATAVLLAVATGEHPRLFFHKEDVPALRQKAATPEGQAIVRRLRFLLNGSDGETMPTAKRPLDAPFGDKSPEIELPEGAYSISHAAGFGMLYQLTGDKKYADLGRQCFEWAFAGVRDRDSKGRYSWKEPSGALRAGPSVGWYAVGYDLCYDGWEPAFRERVARAIQDYEKGTPHCNLDDLARGKRQHPGSNHWGAQIGGASLALLAIRGDPGVDAPHIEELLAANEKCIERQLATGWGDHGWFAEGDGPGAISSDTALVPALQAWRTAAGKDFITTHTAAQWMTLKWLMLTQIVPNPTKQNFPHRGVYDHNVWARRGLSGSGTFAQGFGAIADEFKPALLWMYNRTFKTADDIAGAPCDTVSPYPHRAVLALVNWPFGLTEKNPGEVLPRAVQDKAADFYMFRNRWADADDIIVTALLRASRGNYSVPGGDILVWGLGQKKTFPVRVTGTVKTFRATERGGGFSTSLGSFLVDFSDHDALLVLTGPVQGNVKNRLEAGGVCFTVMTLQKGAAPEPEVQGDKVVVGKRIISMENGQLQVKDRPD
;
A
#
# COMPACT_ATOMS: atom_id res chain seq x y z
N MET A 1 22.44 15.53 -4.49
CA MET A 1 21.44 16.24 -5.30
C MET A 1 20.96 17.43 -4.48
N ALA A 2 20.91 18.63 -5.07
CA ALA A 2 20.30 19.76 -4.38
C ALA A 2 18.83 19.40 -4.10
N THR A 3 18.40 19.46 -2.85
CA THR A 3 17.00 19.28 -2.47
C THR A 3 16.22 20.37 -3.20
N ALA A 4 15.49 20.01 -4.25
CA ALA A 4 14.56 20.93 -4.86
C ALA A 4 13.61 21.41 -3.75
N VAL A 5 13.54 22.72 -3.53
CA VAL A 5 12.60 23.28 -2.57
C VAL A 5 11.21 22.94 -3.09
N LEU A 6 10.50 22.05 -2.39
CA LEU A 6 9.11 21.75 -2.67
C LEU A 6 8.30 22.98 -2.28
N LEU A 7 7.89 23.77 -3.27
CA LEU A 7 7.07 24.95 -3.05
C LEU A 7 5.60 24.52 -3.00
N ALA A 8 4.85 25.11 -2.06
CA ALA A 8 3.39 25.00 -2.07
C ALA A 8 2.83 25.66 -3.34
N VAL A 9 1.73 25.10 -3.83
CA VAL A 9 1.01 25.59 -5.02
C VAL A 9 0.49 27.00 -4.82
N ALA A 10 0.44 27.81 -5.88
CA ALA A 10 -0.17 29.13 -5.84
C ALA A 10 -1.68 29.05 -5.54
N THR A 11 -2.22 30.04 -4.84
CA THR A 11 -3.66 30.12 -4.55
C THR A 11 -4.48 30.05 -5.85
N GLY A 12 -5.47 29.15 -5.89
CA GLY A 12 -6.37 28.98 -7.03
C GLY A 12 -5.77 28.28 -8.26
N GLU A 13 -4.54 27.76 -8.18
CA GLU A 13 -3.98 26.89 -9.23
C GLU A 13 -4.57 25.48 -9.13
N HIS A 14 -5.00 24.98 -10.29
CA HIS A 14 -5.48 23.62 -10.49
C HIS A 14 -5.03 23.10 -11.86
N PRO A 15 -4.86 21.77 -12.02
CA PRO A 15 -4.87 20.76 -10.97
C PRO A 15 -3.64 20.87 -10.07
N ARG A 16 -3.73 20.32 -8.85
CA ARG A 16 -2.68 20.45 -7.83
C ARG A 16 -2.44 19.21 -6.97
N LEU A 17 -3.37 18.26 -6.94
CA LEU A 17 -3.24 17.12 -6.02
C LEU A 17 -2.17 16.13 -6.44
N PHE A 18 -2.01 15.82 -7.72
CA PHE A 18 -1.04 14.79 -8.14
C PHE A 18 0.03 15.29 -9.10
N PHE A 19 -0.23 16.43 -9.73
CA PHE A 19 0.64 17.13 -10.65
C PHE A 19 0.16 18.58 -10.74
N HIS A 20 1.05 19.48 -11.16
CA HIS A 20 0.76 20.89 -11.38
C HIS A 20 0.24 21.14 -12.80
N LYS A 21 -0.33 22.32 -13.02
CA LYS A 21 -0.76 22.73 -14.36
C LYS A 21 0.38 22.71 -15.39
N GLU A 22 1.60 23.03 -14.97
CA GLU A 22 2.80 23.00 -15.81
C GLU A 22 3.23 21.58 -16.23
N ASP A 23 2.79 20.54 -15.51
CA ASP A 23 3.10 19.14 -15.84
C ASP A 23 2.18 18.56 -16.93
N VAL A 24 1.07 19.22 -17.23
CA VAL A 24 0.06 18.73 -18.20
C VAL A 24 0.66 18.43 -19.59
N PRO A 25 1.55 19.26 -20.17
CA PRO A 25 2.22 18.93 -21.42
C PRO A 25 3.02 17.61 -21.37
N ALA A 26 3.76 17.36 -20.27
CA ALA A 26 4.50 16.12 -20.10
C ALA A 26 3.56 14.91 -19.93
N LEU A 27 2.43 15.08 -19.24
CA LEU A 27 1.39 14.05 -19.15
C LEU A 27 0.75 13.73 -20.49
N ARG A 28 0.51 14.73 -21.34
CA ARG A 28 0.02 14.52 -22.72
C ARG A 28 1.03 13.74 -23.56
N GLN A 29 2.32 14.02 -23.42
CA GLN A 29 3.37 13.24 -24.08
C GLN A 29 3.39 11.79 -23.58
N LYS A 30 3.29 11.56 -22.26
CA LYS A 30 3.15 10.19 -21.71
C LYS A 30 1.92 9.50 -22.29
N ALA A 31 0.77 10.16 -22.32
CA ALA A 31 -0.48 9.61 -22.86
C ALA A 31 -0.42 9.28 -24.36
N ALA A 32 0.50 9.90 -25.12
CA ALA A 32 0.69 9.63 -26.54
C ALA A 32 1.55 8.37 -26.81
N THR A 33 2.30 7.87 -25.83
CA THR A 33 3.06 6.61 -25.95
C THR A 33 2.12 5.39 -26.09
N PRO A 34 2.57 4.26 -26.65
CA PRO A 34 1.74 3.05 -26.75
C PRO A 34 1.15 2.60 -25.39
N GLU A 35 1.97 2.60 -24.34
CA GLU A 35 1.56 2.28 -22.97
C GLU A 35 0.55 3.31 -22.43
N GLY A 36 0.81 4.60 -22.67
CA GLY A 36 -0.06 5.69 -22.22
C GLY A 36 -1.43 5.64 -22.91
N GLN A 37 -1.45 5.38 -24.21
CA GLN A 37 -2.69 5.18 -24.97
C GLN A 37 -3.47 3.98 -24.46
N ALA A 38 -2.80 2.90 -24.03
CA ALA A 38 -3.47 1.74 -23.46
C ALA A 38 -4.14 2.08 -22.10
N ILE A 39 -3.46 2.83 -21.23
CA ILE A 39 -4.05 3.34 -19.99
C ILE A 39 -5.24 4.27 -20.28
N VAL A 40 -5.12 5.19 -21.26
CA VAL A 40 -6.21 6.11 -21.63
C VAL A 40 -7.40 5.35 -22.23
N ARG A 41 -7.17 4.33 -23.08
CA ARG A 41 -8.24 3.45 -23.57
C ARG A 41 -8.95 2.74 -22.43
N ARG A 42 -8.21 2.22 -21.45
CA ARG A 42 -8.79 1.60 -20.27
C ARG A 42 -9.59 2.60 -19.43
N LEU A 43 -9.07 3.80 -19.21
CA LEU A 43 -9.79 4.88 -18.51
C LEU A 43 -11.13 5.17 -19.18
N ARG A 44 -11.14 5.34 -20.50
CA ARG A 44 -12.35 5.55 -21.31
C ARG A 44 -13.37 4.44 -21.12
N PHE A 45 -12.93 3.19 -21.21
CA PHE A 45 -13.77 2.03 -20.95
C PHE A 45 -14.35 2.03 -19.52
N LEU A 46 -13.55 2.39 -18.52
CA LEU A 46 -14.00 2.46 -17.12
C LEU A 46 -15.04 3.55 -16.85
N LEU A 47 -15.18 4.55 -17.73
CA LEU A 47 -16.08 5.70 -17.55
C LEU A 47 -17.50 5.49 -18.08
N ASN A 48 -17.70 4.60 -19.06
CA ASN A 48 -19.03 4.31 -19.59
C ASN A 48 -19.20 2.91 -20.18
N GLY A 49 -18.20 2.04 -20.03
CA GLY A 49 -18.17 0.69 -20.62
C GLY A 49 -17.76 0.67 -22.10
N SER A 50 -17.32 1.79 -22.66
CA SER A 50 -16.95 1.92 -24.06
C SER A 50 -15.85 2.98 -24.32
N ASP A 51 -16.20 4.14 -24.84
CA ASP A 51 -15.29 5.18 -25.35
C ASP A 51 -15.02 6.34 -24.38
N GLY A 52 -15.71 6.37 -23.24
CA GLY A 52 -15.63 7.44 -22.25
C GLY A 52 -16.25 8.77 -22.71
N GLU A 53 -17.07 8.77 -23.76
CA GLU A 53 -17.65 9.97 -24.35
C GLU A 53 -18.99 10.40 -23.74
N THR A 54 -19.54 9.59 -22.83
CA THR A 54 -20.85 9.82 -22.18
C THR A 54 -20.81 9.45 -20.70
N MET A 55 -21.85 9.82 -19.95
CA MET A 55 -22.07 9.28 -18.61
C MET A 55 -22.33 7.75 -18.64
N PRO A 56 -22.01 7.02 -17.56
CA PRO A 56 -22.44 5.64 -17.35
C PRO A 56 -23.94 5.43 -17.55
N THR A 57 -24.33 4.30 -18.15
CA THR A 57 -25.74 3.89 -18.19
C THR A 57 -26.16 3.13 -16.94
N ALA A 58 -25.23 2.40 -16.31
CA ALA A 58 -25.44 1.66 -15.07
C ALA A 58 -25.05 2.49 -13.84
N LYS A 59 -25.94 2.57 -12.85
CA LYS A 59 -25.71 3.23 -11.56
C LYS A 59 -26.52 2.57 -10.44
N ARG A 60 -26.02 2.67 -9.21
CA ARG A 60 -26.77 2.25 -8.01
C ARG A 60 -27.58 3.44 -7.48
N PRO A 61 -28.91 3.34 -7.37
CA PRO A 61 -29.72 4.41 -6.78
C PRO A 61 -29.67 4.38 -5.24
N LEU A 62 -30.13 5.46 -4.60
CA LEU A 62 -30.09 5.62 -3.13
C LEU A 62 -31.03 4.66 -2.39
N ASP A 63 -32.18 4.34 -2.99
CA ASP A 63 -33.25 3.50 -2.46
C ASP A 63 -32.90 2.00 -2.45
N ALA A 64 -31.82 1.61 -3.11
CA ALA A 64 -31.30 0.26 -3.03
C ALA A 64 -30.80 -0.05 -1.61
N PRO A 65 -31.04 -1.26 -1.06
CA PRO A 65 -30.40 -1.71 0.17
C PRO A 65 -28.86 -1.51 0.09
N PHE A 66 -28.28 -0.89 1.12
CA PHE A 66 -26.84 -0.64 1.20
C PHE A 66 -26.24 -0.98 2.57
N GLY A 67 -24.91 -1.07 2.67
CA GLY A 67 -24.20 -1.39 3.91
C GLY A 67 -23.86 -2.87 4.08
N ASP A 68 -23.17 -3.22 5.17
CA ASP A 68 -22.55 -4.55 5.31
C ASP A 68 -23.54 -5.73 5.36
N LYS A 69 -24.80 -5.45 5.73
CA LYS A 69 -25.91 -6.42 5.78
C LYS A 69 -26.70 -6.52 4.47
N SER A 70 -26.37 -5.72 3.47
CA SER A 70 -27.10 -5.68 2.20
C SER A 70 -26.65 -6.79 1.25
N PRO A 71 -27.55 -7.28 0.37
CA PRO A 71 -27.20 -8.25 -0.65
C PRO A 71 -26.15 -7.67 -1.60
N GLU A 72 -25.22 -8.52 -2.03
CA GLU A 72 -24.19 -8.14 -2.97
C GLU A 72 -24.77 -8.08 -4.39
N ILE A 73 -24.60 -6.94 -5.04
CA ILE A 73 -24.99 -6.72 -6.44
C ILE A 73 -23.75 -6.26 -7.17
N GLU A 74 -23.23 -7.09 -8.07
CA GLU A 74 -22.12 -6.71 -8.94
C GLU A 74 -22.64 -5.88 -10.12
N LEU A 75 -22.06 -4.70 -10.32
CA LEU A 75 -22.34 -3.86 -11.48
C LEU A 75 -21.25 -4.06 -12.54
N PRO A 76 -21.57 -3.89 -13.85
CA PRO A 76 -20.59 -4.02 -14.91
C PRO A 76 -19.46 -2.99 -14.79
N GLU A 77 -18.33 -3.25 -15.43
CA GLU A 77 -17.32 -2.21 -15.65
C GLU A 77 -17.93 -1.05 -16.46
N GLY A 78 -17.52 0.19 -16.18
CA GLY A 78 -18.21 1.37 -16.71
C GLY A 78 -19.44 1.83 -15.93
N ALA A 79 -19.89 1.08 -14.90
CA ALA A 79 -20.91 1.56 -13.97
C ALA A 79 -20.38 2.68 -13.05
N TYR A 80 -21.25 3.65 -12.75
CA TYR A 80 -20.91 4.83 -11.97
C TYR A 80 -20.27 4.51 -10.61
N SER A 81 -19.26 5.28 -10.26
CA SER A 81 -18.49 5.17 -9.02
C SER A 81 -18.05 6.55 -8.52
N ILE A 82 -17.65 6.63 -7.25
CA ILE A 82 -17.19 7.88 -6.61
C ILE A 82 -15.98 8.54 -7.29
N SER A 83 -15.28 7.82 -8.18
CA SER A 83 -14.10 8.34 -8.86
C SER A 83 -14.30 8.64 -10.35
N HIS A 84 -15.54 8.65 -10.85
CA HIS A 84 -15.81 9.01 -12.24
C HIS A 84 -15.44 10.46 -12.55
N ALA A 85 -15.70 11.38 -11.61
CA ALA A 85 -15.31 12.78 -11.76
C ALA A 85 -13.79 12.94 -11.96
N ALA A 86 -12.97 12.16 -11.25
CA ALA A 86 -11.51 12.13 -11.44
C ALA A 86 -11.12 11.62 -12.83
N GLY A 87 -11.80 10.58 -13.34
CA GLY A 87 -11.52 10.04 -14.66
C GLY A 87 -11.88 11.00 -15.80
N PHE A 88 -13.06 11.62 -15.75
CA PHE A 88 -13.43 12.66 -16.72
C PHE A 88 -12.54 13.89 -16.60
N GLY A 89 -12.18 14.30 -15.38
CA GLY A 89 -11.22 15.38 -15.16
C GLY A 89 -9.86 15.10 -15.81
N MET A 90 -9.37 13.85 -15.73
CA MET A 90 -8.13 13.50 -16.44
C MET A 90 -8.28 13.59 -17.96
N LEU A 91 -9.41 13.17 -18.54
CA LEU A 91 -9.66 13.36 -19.98
C LEU A 91 -9.71 14.85 -20.36
N TYR A 92 -10.29 15.70 -19.52
CA TYR A 92 -10.24 17.16 -19.70
C TYR A 92 -8.80 17.66 -19.72
N GLN A 93 -7.95 17.27 -18.75
CA GLN A 93 -6.54 17.70 -18.72
C GLN A 93 -5.77 17.25 -19.98
N LEU A 94 -6.01 16.02 -20.44
CA LEU A 94 -5.33 15.48 -21.62
C LEU A 94 -5.77 16.12 -22.94
N THR A 95 -7.03 16.52 -23.07
CA THR A 95 -7.61 16.97 -24.34
C THR A 95 -7.86 18.48 -24.42
N GLY A 96 -8.08 19.13 -23.27
CA GLY A 96 -8.62 20.50 -23.19
C GLY A 96 -10.11 20.60 -23.53
N ASP A 97 -10.79 19.50 -23.86
CA ASP A 97 -12.20 19.53 -24.25
C ASP A 97 -13.10 19.69 -23.02
N LYS A 98 -13.77 20.84 -22.95
CA LYS A 98 -14.71 21.20 -21.88
C LYS A 98 -15.82 20.17 -21.69
N LYS A 99 -16.18 19.39 -22.71
CA LYS A 99 -17.13 18.28 -22.60
C LYS A 99 -16.81 17.35 -21.42
N TYR A 100 -15.54 16.99 -21.22
CA TYR A 100 -15.19 16.08 -20.14
C TYR A 100 -15.30 16.74 -18.76
N ALA A 101 -14.99 18.04 -18.66
CA ALA A 101 -15.29 18.78 -17.44
C ALA A 101 -16.82 18.79 -17.18
N ASP A 102 -17.65 19.00 -18.19
CA ASP A 102 -19.11 19.00 -18.04
C ASP A 102 -19.66 17.61 -17.63
N LEU A 103 -19.07 16.51 -18.11
CA LEU A 103 -19.35 15.15 -17.62
C LEU A 103 -18.89 14.97 -16.16
N GLY A 104 -17.74 15.53 -15.79
CA GLY A 104 -17.30 15.62 -14.39
C GLY A 104 -18.29 16.38 -13.51
N ARG A 105 -18.88 17.48 -13.99
CA ARG A 105 -19.94 18.22 -13.30
C ARG A 105 -21.18 17.36 -13.09
N GLN A 106 -21.61 16.62 -14.12
CA GLN A 106 -22.75 15.70 -13.99
C GLN A 106 -22.51 14.63 -12.92
N CYS A 107 -21.26 14.19 -12.72
CA CYS A 107 -20.93 13.29 -11.61
C CYS A 107 -21.21 13.92 -10.25
N PHE A 108 -20.91 15.20 -10.04
CA PHE A 108 -21.26 15.92 -8.81
C PHE A 108 -22.77 16.09 -8.65
N GLU A 109 -23.49 16.38 -9.73
CA GLU A 109 -24.95 16.48 -9.71
C GLU A 109 -25.59 15.14 -9.30
N TRP A 110 -25.07 14.00 -9.80
CA TRP A 110 -25.48 12.66 -9.37
C TRP A 110 -25.13 12.36 -7.92
N ALA A 111 -23.92 12.72 -7.49
CA ALA A 111 -23.48 12.57 -6.11
C ALA A 111 -24.40 13.34 -5.14
N PHE A 112 -24.73 14.59 -5.48
CA PHE A 112 -25.65 15.43 -4.72
C PHE A 112 -27.09 14.92 -4.76
N ALA A 113 -27.49 14.24 -5.83
CA ALA A 113 -28.77 13.54 -5.91
C ALA A 113 -28.79 12.22 -5.09
N GLY A 114 -27.64 11.74 -4.62
CA GLY A 114 -27.53 10.52 -3.81
C GLY A 114 -27.28 9.25 -4.61
N VAL A 115 -26.87 9.36 -5.88
CA VAL A 115 -26.42 8.20 -6.66
C VAL A 115 -25.22 7.58 -5.95
N ARG A 116 -25.30 6.27 -5.68
CA ARG A 116 -24.32 5.53 -4.89
C ARG A 116 -23.21 4.96 -5.77
N ASP A 117 -22.12 4.59 -5.10
CA ASP A 117 -21.00 3.91 -5.70
C ASP A 117 -21.33 2.51 -6.24
N ARG A 118 -20.47 2.05 -7.15
CA ARG A 118 -20.51 0.70 -7.72
C ARG A 118 -20.24 -0.44 -6.74
N ASP A 119 -19.66 -0.17 -5.57
CA ASP A 119 -19.38 -1.17 -4.53
C ASP A 119 -20.56 -2.14 -4.40
N SER A 120 -20.28 -3.44 -4.26
CA SER A 120 -21.31 -4.47 -4.36
C SER A 120 -22.41 -4.32 -3.31
N LYS A 121 -22.10 -3.65 -2.20
CA LYS A 121 -23.00 -3.31 -1.10
C LYS A 121 -23.34 -1.82 -1.02
N GLY A 122 -22.99 -1.03 -2.03
CA GLY A 122 -23.28 0.41 -2.11
C GLY A 122 -22.75 1.23 -0.94
N ARG A 123 -21.62 0.82 -0.33
CA ARG A 123 -21.15 1.37 0.96
C ARG A 123 -20.52 2.76 0.83
N TYR A 124 -19.99 3.10 -0.34
CA TYR A 124 -19.42 4.41 -0.64
C TYR A 124 -20.47 5.28 -1.33
N SER A 125 -20.51 6.56 -0.97
CA SER A 125 -21.47 7.52 -1.50
C SER A 125 -21.16 8.91 -0.95
N TRP A 126 -21.53 9.96 -1.69
CA TRP A 126 -21.56 11.33 -1.16
C TRP A 126 -22.64 11.49 -0.08
N LYS A 127 -23.81 10.89 -0.28
CA LYS A 127 -24.92 10.88 0.69
C LYS A 127 -25.01 9.52 1.38
N GLU A 128 -25.07 9.54 2.71
CA GLU A 128 -25.22 8.37 3.56
C GLU A 128 -24.18 7.26 3.27
N PRO A 129 -22.87 7.57 3.33
CA PRO A 129 -21.86 6.53 3.29
C PRO A 129 -22.02 5.61 4.51
N SER A 130 -21.61 4.34 4.36
CA SER A 130 -21.69 3.33 5.43
C SER A 130 -20.58 3.54 6.47
N GLY A 131 -20.66 4.67 7.20
CA GLY A 131 -19.74 5.09 8.25
C GLY A 131 -18.49 5.82 7.75
N ALA A 132 -17.72 6.37 8.70
CA ALA A 132 -16.58 7.26 8.43
C ALA A 132 -15.50 6.64 7.53
N LEU A 133 -15.25 5.32 7.62
CA LEU A 133 -14.33 4.58 6.74
C LEU A 133 -14.66 4.78 5.26
N ARG A 134 -15.95 4.86 4.93
CA ARG A 134 -16.44 5.02 3.56
C ARG A 134 -16.63 6.49 3.21
N ALA A 135 -16.95 7.33 4.20
CA ALA A 135 -17.09 8.77 4.02
C ALA A 135 -15.80 9.44 3.53
N GLY A 136 -14.65 9.14 4.18
CA GLY A 136 -13.34 9.68 3.80
C GLY A 136 -13.01 9.54 2.32
N PRO A 137 -12.86 8.32 1.78
CA PRO A 137 -12.59 8.12 0.36
C PRO A 137 -13.71 8.65 -0.54
N SER A 138 -14.98 8.64 -0.10
CA SER A 138 -16.07 9.18 -0.92
C SER A 138 -15.84 10.67 -1.19
N VAL A 139 -15.67 11.49 -0.16
CA VAL A 139 -15.40 12.93 -0.35
C VAL A 139 -14.06 13.18 -1.05
N GLY A 140 -13.01 12.42 -0.70
CA GLY A 140 -11.68 12.57 -1.27
C GLY A 140 -11.61 12.32 -2.78
N TRP A 141 -12.25 11.25 -3.28
CA TRP A 141 -12.21 10.95 -4.72
C TRP A 141 -13.11 11.88 -5.57
N TYR A 142 -14.18 12.45 -5.00
CA TYR A 142 -14.87 13.56 -5.64
C TYR A 142 -13.98 14.80 -5.66
N ALA A 143 -13.28 15.12 -4.57
CA ALA A 143 -12.38 16.27 -4.52
C ALA A 143 -11.25 16.21 -5.55
N VAL A 144 -10.72 15.02 -5.85
CA VAL A 144 -9.81 14.81 -6.99
C VAL A 144 -10.48 15.15 -8.32
N GLY A 145 -11.75 14.78 -8.50
CA GLY A 145 -12.52 15.17 -9.68
C GLY A 145 -12.76 16.68 -9.78
N TYR A 146 -13.02 17.34 -8.65
CA TYR A 146 -13.10 18.81 -8.58
C TYR A 146 -11.78 19.44 -9.02
N ASP A 147 -10.65 18.99 -8.46
CA ASP A 147 -9.32 19.49 -8.79
C ASP A 147 -9.01 19.38 -10.29
N LEU A 148 -9.27 18.20 -10.86
CA LEU A 148 -8.98 17.94 -12.27
C LEU A 148 -9.94 18.62 -13.24
N CYS A 149 -11.18 18.92 -12.85
CA CYS A 149 -12.17 19.58 -13.71
C CYS A 149 -12.25 21.10 -13.52
N TYR A 150 -11.59 21.64 -12.49
CA TYR A 150 -11.80 23.00 -11.97
C TYR A 150 -11.87 24.06 -13.08
N ASP A 151 -10.84 24.12 -13.94
CA ASP A 151 -10.74 25.12 -15.00
C ASP A 151 -11.79 24.99 -16.11
N GLY A 152 -12.42 23.82 -16.25
CA GLY A 152 -13.46 23.59 -17.22
C GLY A 152 -14.85 24.06 -16.76
N TRP A 153 -15.02 24.48 -15.51
CA TRP A 153 -16.33 24.88 -14.96
C TRP A 153 -16.50 26.39 -14.83
N GLU A 154 -17.74 26.85 -14.80
CA GLU A 154 -18.04 28.25 -14.49
C GLU A 154 -17.73 28.56 -13.01
N PRO A 155 -17.26 29.78 -12.67
CA PRO A 155 -16.88 30.15 -11.31
C PRO A 155 -17.92 29.83 -10.24
N ALA A 156 -19.20 30.11 -10.52
CA ALA A 156 -20.30 29.84 -9.58
C ALA A 156 -20.46 28.34 -9.27
N PHE A 157 -20.17 27.46 -10.23
CA PHE A 157 -20.22 26.02 -9.99
C PHE A 157 -19.00 25.55 -9.19
N ARG A 158 -17.80 26.10 -9.46
CA ARG A 158 -16.59 25.81 -8.67
C ARG A 158 -16.82 26.15 -7.19
N GLU A 159 -17.30 27.36 -6.91
CA GLU A 159 -17.61 27.81 -5.56
C GLU A 159 -18.66 26.91 -4.88
N ARG A 160 -19.72 26.54 -5.59
CA ARG A 160 -20.74 25.61 -5.06
C ARG A 160 -20.13 24.27 -4.65
N VAL A 161 -19.24 23.71 -5.46
CA VAL A 161 -18.60 22.42 -5.14
C VAL A 161 -17.59 22.57 -4.00
N ALA A 162 -16.78 23.63 -3.98
CA ALA A 162 -15.84 23.91 -2.91
C ALA A 162 -16.55 24.02 -1.55
N ARG A 163 -17.65 24.79 -1.49
CA ARG A 163 -18.53 24.88 -0.31
C ARG A 163 -19.12 23.52 0.06
N ALA A 164 -19.59 22.74 -0.91
CA ALA A 164 -20.15 21.42 -0.63
C ALA A 164 -19.11 20.44 -0.05
N ILE A 165 -17.84 20.55 -0.45
CA ILE A 165 -16.74 19.77 0.14
C ILE A 165 -16.46 20.26 1.56
N GLN A 166 -16.31 21.58 1.77
CA GLN A 166 -16.09 22.17 3.10
C GLN A 166 -17.20 21.77 4.08
N ASP A 167 -18.45 21.96 3.67
CA ASP A 167 -19.64 21.74 4.48
C ASP A 167 -20.10 20.26 4.42
N TYR A 168 -19.19 19.34 4.08
CA TYR A 168 -19.50 17.93 3.96
C TYR A 168 -19.87 17.36 5.33
N GLU A 169 -21.17 17.15 5.51
CA GLU A 169 -21.81 16.44 6.62
C GLU A 169 -22.97 15.62 6.05
N LYS A 170 -22.75 14.33 5.83
CA LYS A 170 -23.63 13.52 4.96
C LYS A 170 -23.87 12.08 5.43
N GLY A 171 -23.82 11.77 6.72
CA GLY A 171 -24.09 10.41 7.19
C GLY A 171 -24.31 10.29 8.69
N THR A 172 -23.94 9.14 9.25
CA THR A 172 -23.95 8.91 10.71
C THR A 172 -22.93 9.82 11.42
N PRO A 173 -22.93 9.91 12.76
CA PRO A 173 -21.89 10.64 13.49
C PRO A 173 -20.47 10.31 12.97
N HIS A 174 -19.62 11.34 12.89
CA HIS A 174 -18.27 11.31 12.31
C HIS A 174 -18.17 11.14 10.79
N CYS A 175 -19.28 11.24 10.05
CA CYS A 175 -19.27 11.35 8.58
C CYS A 175 -19.33 12.83 8.14
N ASN A 176 -18.42 13.64 8.69
CA ASN A 176 -18.23 15.04 8.34
C ASN A 176 -16.74 15.36 8.14
N LEU A 177 -16.42 16.40 7.35
CA LEU A 177 -15.03 16.72 6.98
C LEU A 177 -14.16 17.00 8.22
N ASP A 178 -14.68 17.77 9.18
CA ASP A 178 -14.01 18.15 10.42
C ASP A 178 -13.53 16.95 11.26
N ASP A 179 -14.39 15.95 11.43
CA ASP A 179 -14.10 14.75 12.22
C ASP A 179 -13.16 13.81 11.48
N LEU A 180 -13.32 13.70 10.15
CA LEU A 180 -12.42 12.93 9.29
C LEU A 180 -11.01 13.53 9.31
N ALA A 181 -10.89 14.85 9.16
CA ALA A 181 -9.63 15.58 9.17
C ALA A 181 -8.88 15.43 10.49
N ARG A 182 -9.61 15.56 11.62
CA ARG A 182 -9.06 15.41 12.98
C ARG A 182 -8.97 13.96 13.45
N GLY A 183 -9.37 13.00 12.60
CA GLY A 183 -9.32 11.58 12.91
C GLY A 183 -10.11 11.17 14.17
N LYS A 184 -11.22 11.85 14.49
CA LYS A 184 -11.86 11.77 15.83
C LYS A 184 -12.46 10.40 16.20
N ARG A 185 -12.81 9.58 15.21
CA ARG A 185 -13.54 8.32 15.45
C ARG A 185 -12.65 7.14 15.81
N GLN A 186 -11.43 7.09 15.30
CA GLN A 186 -10.57 5.91 15.30
C GLN A 186 -9.14 6.29 15.71
N HIS A 187 -8.22 5.33 15.68
CA HIS A 187 -6.85 5.51 16.14
C HIS A 187 -5.84 4.97 15.10
N PRO A 188 -4.53 5.28 15.22
CA PRO A 188 -3.47 4.84 14.30
C PRO A 188 -3.47 3.38 13.87
N GLY A 189 -3.56 2.48 14.83
CA GLY A 189 -3.61 1.06 14.52
C GLY A 189 -4.88 0.56 13.80
N SER A 190 -5.91 1.40 13.61
CA SER A 190 -7.18 0.99 12.99
C SER A 190 -7.10 1.03 11.46
N ASN A 191 -7.48 -0.06 10.79
CA ASN A 191 -7.64 -0.08 9.34
C ASN A 191 -8.56 1.01 8.78
N HIS A 192 -9.46 1.55 9.59
CA HIS A 192 -10.39 2.59 9.17
C HIS A 192 -9.74 3.98 9.11
N TRP A 193 -8.66 4.21 9.84
CA TRP A 193 -8.19 5.57 10.13
C TRP A 193 -7.44 6.19 8.95
N GLY A 194 -6.56 5.44 8.29
CA GLY A 194 -5.87 5.89 7.08
C GLY A 194 -6.83 6.33 5.97
N ALA A 195 -7.91 5.57 5.74
CA ALA A 195 -8.94 5.93 4.77
C ALA A 195 -9.69 7.22 5.15
N GLN A 196 -9.94 7.46 6.44
CA GLN A 196 -10.62 8.68 6.91
C GLN A 196 -9.74 9.91 6.72
N ILE A 197 -8.54 9.90 7.32
CA ILE A 197 -7.66 11.06 7.33
C ILE A 197 -7.09 11.35 5.95
N GLY A 198 -6.80 10.31 5.15
CA GLY A 198 -6.31 10.47 3.78
C GLY A 198 -7.38 11.01 2.83
N GLY A 199 -8.63 10.53 2.97
CA GLY A 199 -9.76 11.09 2.24
C GLY A 199 -10.01 12.57 2.56
N ALA A 200 -9.88 12.94 3.83
CA ALA A 200 -9.94 14.34 4.26
C ALA A 200 -8.76 15.17 3.74
N SER A 201 -7.53 14.63 3.71
CA SER A 201 -6.38 15.33 3.11
C SER A 201 -6.66 15.70 1.66
N LEU A 202 -7.12 14.74 0.84
CA LEU A 202 -7.45 14.99 -0.56
C LEU A 202 -8.52 16.09 -0.69
N ALA A 203 -9.56 16.04 0.14
CA ALA A 203 -10.62 17.03 0.15
C ALA A 203 -10.14 18.44 0.51
N LEU A 204 -9.39 18.58 1.61
CA LEU A 204 -8.91 19.88 2.09
C LEU A 204 -7.88 20.50 1.15
N LEU A 205 -6.91 19.71 0.67
CA LEU A 205 -5.90 20.18 -0.27
C LEU A 205 -6.52 20.61 -1.60
N ALA A 206 -7.60 19.94 -2.04
CA ALA A 206 -8.28 20.28 -3.27
C ALA A 206 -8.95 21.66 -3.23
N ILE A 207 -9.45 22.11 -2.08
CA ILE A 207 -10.21 23.37 -1.95
C ILE A 207 -9.42 24.50 -1.27
N ARG A 208 -8.14 24.27 -0.96
CA ARG A 208 -7.30 25.19 -0.22
C ARG A 208 -7.16 26.54 -0.94
N GLY A 209 -7.68 27.59 -0.32
CA GLY A 209 -7.59 28.96 -0.86
C GLY A 209 -8.56 29.27 -2.02
N ASP A 210 -9.54 28.40 -2.28
CA ASP A 210 -10.49 28.62 -3.37
C ASP A 210 -11.57 29.65 -3.02
N PRO A 211 -12.20 30.29 -4.02
CA PRO A 211 -13.33 31.17 -3.79
C PRO A 211 -14.48 30.47 -3.05
N GLY A 212 -14.98 31.13 -2.01
CA GLY A 212 -16.15 30.70 -1.24
C GLY A 212 -15.89 29.71 -0.11
N VAL A 213 -14.64 29.30 0.14
CA VAL A 213 -14.28 28.58 1.37
C VAL A 213 -13.85 29.53 2.49
N ASP A 214 -14.00 29.10 3.73
CA ASP A 214 -13.46 29.72 4.93
C ASP A 214 -11.98 29.32 5.05
N ALA A 215 -11.09 30.14 4.47
CA ALA A 215 -9.66 29.85 4.44
C ALA A 215 -9.06 29.61 5.84
N PRO A 216 -9.32 30.43 6.89
CA PRO A 216 -8.90 30.12 8.25
C PRO A 216 -9.31 28.73 8.74
N HIS A 217 -10.57 28.32 8.51
CA HIS A 217 -11.05 26.99 8.90
C HIS A 217 -10.33 25.87 8.13
N ILE A 218 -10.15 26.04 6.81
CA ILE A 218 -9.43 25.05 5.98
C ILE A 218 -7.98 24.89 6.44
N GLU A 219 -7.27 25.98 6.76
CA GLU A 219 -5.90 25.91 7.29
C GLU A 219 -5.84 25.26 8.68
N GLU A 220 -6.83 25.53 9.56
CA GLU A 220 -6.93 24.84 10.85
C GLU A 220 -7.08 23.32 10.66
N LEU A 221 -7.99 22.91 9.76
CA LEU A 221 -8.22 21.50 9.47
C LEU A 221 -7.01 20.83 8.82
N LEU A 222 -6.31 21.51 7.90
CA LEU A 222 -5.07 21.02 7.32
C LEU A 222 -4.00 20.81 8.38
N ALA A 223 -3.80 21.77 9.29
CA ALA A 223 -2.84 21.64 10.38
C ALA A 223 -3.19 20.49 11.34
N ALA A 224 -4.49 20.25 11.59
CA ALA A 224 -4.92 19.11 12.40
C ALA A 224 -4.77 17.77 11.66
N ASN A 225 -5.05 17.74 10.36
CA ASN A 225 -4.91 16.57 9.52
C ASN A 225 -3.44 16.17 9.33
N GLU A 226 -2.56 17.15 9.14
CA GLU A 226 -1.10 16.97 9.11
C GLU A 226 -0.61 16.22 10.36
N LYS A 227 -1.05 16.65 11.56
CA LYS A 227 -0.73 15.95 12.82
C LYS A 227 -1.26 14.52 12.86
N CYS A 228 -2.41 14.26 12.24
CA CYS A 228 -2.95 12.91 12.13
C CYS A 228 -2.14 12.03 11.17
N ILE A 229 -1.68 12.58 10.04
CA ILE A 229 -0.79 11.88 9.11
C ILE A 229 0.53 11.52 9.79
N GLU A 230 1.17 12.47 10.48
CA GLU A 230 2.38 12.21 11.29
C GLU A 230 2.15 11.09 12.31
N ARG A 231 1.03 11.18 13.06
CA ARG A 231 0.69 10.16 14.06
C ARG A 231 0.41 8.79 13.42
N GLN A 232 -0.19 8.75 12.23
CA GLN A 232 -0.41 7.51 11.49
C GLN A 232 0.90 6.84 11.10
N LEU A 233 1.83 7.61 10.54
CA LEU A 233 3.15 7.09 10.14
C LEU A 233 4.00 6.67 11.35
N ALA A 234 3.91 7.40 12.46
CA ALA A 234 4.71 7.13 13.67
C ALA A 234 4.19 5.98 14.54
N THR A 235 2.88 5.69 14.52
CA THR A 235 2.28 4.77 15.50
C THR A 235 1.28 3.76 14.92
N GLY A 236 0.75 3.99 13.72
CA GLY A 236 -0.11 3.01 13.03
C GLY A 236 0.70 1.98 12.26
N TRP A 237 1.86 2.40 11.76
CA TRP A 237 2.80 1.60 11.00
C TRP A 237 4.11 1.42 11.75
N GLY A 238 4.72 0.26 11.55
CA GLY A 238 6.14 0.07 11.81
C GLY A 238 6.99 0.79 10.77
N ASP A 239 8.27 0.98 11.07
CA ASP A 239 9.19 1.74 10.23
C ASP A 239 9.46 1.06 8.89
N HIS A 240 9.12 -0.23 8.75
CA HIS A 240 9.25 -1.01 7.52
C HIS A 240 7.92 -1.68 7.10
N GLY A 241 6.81 -1.00 7.37
CA GLY A 241 5.50 -1.29 6.75
C GLY A 241 4.67 -2.36 7.44
N TRP A 242 5.10 -2.86 8.61
CA TRP A 242 4.19 -3.64 9.45
C TRP A 242 3.00 -2.77 9.87
N PHE A 243 1.78 -3.31 9.85
CA PHE A 243 0.60 -2.57 10.31
C PHE A 243 0.04 -3.23 11.57
N ALA A 244 -0.42 -2.42 12.53
CA ALA A 244 -0.80 -2.91 13.87
C ALA A 244 -1.89 -4.00 13.88
N GLU A 245 -2.75 -4.07 12.86
CA GLU A 245 -3.80 -5.08 12.71
C GLU A 245 -3.44 -6.20 11.71
N GLY A 246 -2.25 -6.15 11.12
CA GLY A 246 -1.77 -7.11 10.12
C GLY A 246 -2.04 -6.68 8.67
N ASP A 247 -1.80 -7.62 7.75
CA ASP A 247 -1.58 -7.33 6.33
C ASP A 247 -2.84 -6.83 5.61
N GLY A 248 -3.97 -7.51 5.79
CA GLY A 248 -5.25 -7.14 5.18
C GLY A 248 -5.78 -5.76 5.64
N PRO A 249 -5.90 -5.53 6.96
CA PRO A 249 -6.10 -4.22 7.56
C PRO A 249 -5.18 -3.12 7.04
N GLY A 250 -3.89 -3.42 6.90
CA GLY A 250 -2.90 -2.50 6.35
C GLY A 250 -3.28 -2.05 4.94
N ALA A 251 -3.63 -2.98 4.05
CA ALA A 251 -4.06 -2.68 2.68
C ALA A 251 -5.34 -1.82 2.63
N ILE A 252 -6.27 -1.99 3.57
CA ILE A 252 -7.44 -1.09 3.69
C ILE A 252 -6.97 0.33 4.07
N SER A 253 -6.10 0.43 5.06
CA SER A 253 -5.59 1.70 5.60
C SER A 253 -4.80 2.48 4.54
N SER A 254 -3.91 1.81 3.80
CA SER A 254 -3.04 2.40 2.77
C SER A 254 -3.79 2.72 1.47
N ASP A 255 -4.43 1.71 0.88
CA ASP A 255 -4.79 1.72 -0.55
C ASP A 255 -6.06 2.50 -0.86
N THR A 256 -6.88 2.72 0.15
CA THR A 256 -8.19 3.34 -0.02
C THR A 256 -8.08 4.84 -0.33
N ALA A 257 -7.18 5.55 0.37
CA ALA A 257 -6.96 6.99 0.20
C ALA A 257 -5.66 7.52 0.80
N LEU A 258 -5.05 6.82 1.78
CA LEU A 258 -3.88 7.34 2.50
C LEU A 258 -2.67 7.50 1.58
N VAL A 259 -2.31 6.48 0.80
CA VAL A 259 -1.13 6.55 -0.08
C VAL A 259 -1.26 7.68 -1.13
N PRO A 260 -2.38 7.80 -1.87
CA PRO A 260 -2.62 8.96 -2.72
C PRO A 260 -2.56 10.31 -1.97
N ALA A 261 -3.06 10.37 -0.73
CA ALA A 261 -3.00 11.58 0.07
C ALA A 261 -1.56 12.00 0.40
N LEU A 262 -0.64 11.05 0.62
CA LEU A 262 0.77 11.39 0.85
C LEU A 262 1.41 12.04 -0.38
N GLN A 263 1.07 11.57 -1.58
CA GLN A 263 1.47 12.23 -2.82
C GLN A 263 0.87 13.64 -2.90
N ALA A 264 -0.41 13.79 -2.54
CA ALA A 264 -1.07 15.09 -2.55
C ALA A 264 -0.48 16.10 -1.56
N TRP A 265 -0.09 15.68 -0.38
CA TRP A 265 0.63 16.55 0.55
C TRP A 265 1.95 17.05 -0.03
N ARG A 266 2.70 16.19 -0.73
CA ARG A 266 3.95 16.56 -1.38
C ARG A 266 3.71 17.57 -2.50
N THR A 267 2.77 17.29 -3.41
CA THR A 267 2.52 18.13 -4.59
C THR A 267 1.79 19.43 -4.22
N ALA A 268 0.67 19.33 -3.51
CA ALA A 268 -0.19 20.48 -3.27
C ALA A 268 0.33 21.42 -2.15
N ALA A 269 0.91 20.84 -1.10
CA ALA A 269 1.33 21.59 0.09
C ALA A 269 2.86 21.69 0.24
N GLY A 270 3.63 21.08 -0.67
CA GLY A 270 5.10 21.04 -0.56
C GLY A 270 5.60 20.21 0.62
N LYS A 271 4.75 19.40 1.27
CA LYS A 271 5.10 18.63 2.46
C LYS A 271 5.38 17.18 2.13
N ASP A 272 6.65 16.81 2.10
CA ASP A 272 7.07 15.45 1.78
C ASP A 272 7.06 14.54 3.01
N PHE A 273 6.02 13.70 3.11
CA PHE A 273 5.98 12.59 4.07
C PHE A 273 6.62 11.30 3.55
N ILE A 274 6.71 11.16 2.23
CA ILE A 274 7.10 9.91 1.58
C ILE A 274 8.58 9.65 1.78
N THR A 275 9.47 10.64 1.55
CA THR A 275 10.92 10.41 1.73
C THR A 275 11.40 10.69 3.15
N THR A 276 10.64 11.44 3.95
CA THR A 276 11.01 11.77 5.33
C THR A 276 10.60 10.71 6.35
N HIS A 277 9.67 9.83 5.99
CA HIS A 277 9.24 8.70 6.83
C HIS A 277 9.43 7.38 6.10
N THR A 278 10.29 6.51 6.63
CA THR A 278 10.51 5.16 6.09
C THR A 278 9.20 4.37 6.00
N ALA A 279 8.33 4.49 7.01
CA ALA A 279 7.02 3.82 7.05
C ALA A 279 6.16 4.09 5.80
N ALA A 280 6.20 5.31 5.25
CA ALA A 280 5.41 5.70 4.09
C ALA A 280 5.76 4.87 2.84
N GLN A 281 7.05 4.77 2.52
CA GLN A 281 7.52 4.00 1.36
C GLN A 281 7.27 2.51 1.57
N TRP A 282 7.45 2.04 2.80
CA TRP A 282 7.35 0.62 3.12
C TRP A 282 5.93 0.07 3.20
N MET A 283 4.89 0.91 3.16
CA MET A 283 3.54 0.46 2.83
C MET A 283 3.50 -0.28 1.48
N THR A 284 4.35 0.14 0.54
CA THR A 284 4.52 -0.48 -0.78
C THR A 284 5.72 -1.44 -0.79
N LEU A 285 6.89 -1.02 -0.33
CA LEU A 285 8.14 -1.80 -0.48
C LEU A 285 8.13 -3.13 0.26
N LYS A 286 7.39 -3.27 1.37
CA LYS A 286 7.31 -4.55 2.09
C LYS A 286 6.85 -5.70 1.20
N TRP A 287 6.03 -5.42 0.19
CA TRP A 287 5.51 -6.45 -0.70
C TRP A 287 6.58 -7.08 -1.59
N LEU A 288 7.67 -6.37 -1.87
CA LEU A 288 8.85 -6.93 -2.52
C LEU A 288 9.50 -8.01 -1.65
N MET A 289 9.52 -7.83 -0.32
CA MET A 289 10.05 -8.84 0.60
C MET A 289 9.11 -10.03 0.75
N LEU A 290 7.80 -9.76 0.85
CA LEU A 290 6.82 -10.72 1.34
C LEU A 290 6.13 -11.57 0.27
N THR A 291 6.21 -11.19 -1.01
CA THR A 291 5.43 -11.87 -2.08
C THR A 291 6.30 -12.83 -2.87
N GLN A 292 5.83 -14.06 -3.08
CA GLN A 292 6.48 -14.99 -4.00
C GLN A 292 6.34 -14.50 -5.46
N ILE A 293 7.36 -14.74 -6.29
CA ILE A 293 7.34 -14.30 -7.68
C ILE A 293 6.66 -15.38 -8.52
N VAL A 294 5.34 -15.23 -8.66
CA VAL A 294 4.50 -16.12 -9.47
C VAL A 294 3.55 -15.29 -10.33
N PRO A 295 3.03 -15.82 -11.44
CA PRO A 295 1.96 -15.16 -12.17
C PRO A 295 0.71 -14.98 -11.30
N ASN A 296 0.18 -13.76 -11.28
CA ASN A 296 -1.03 -13.33 -10.59
C ASN A 296 -1.11 -13.81 -9.12
N PRO A 297 -0.17 -13.39 -8.25
CA PRO A 297 -0.14 -13.83 -6.86
C PRO A 297 -1.44 -13.42 -6.14
N THR A 298 -1.83 -14.27 -5.20
CA THR A 298 -3.03 -14.07 -4.37
C THR A 298 -2.64 -14.05 -2.89
N LYS A 299 -3.64 -14.06 -2.01
CA LYS A 299 -3.44 -14.30 -0.57
C LYS A 299 -2.68 -15.58 -0.22
N GLN A 300 -2.58 -16.50 -1.17
CA GLN A 300 -1.82 -17.74 -1.02
C GLN A 300 -0.35 -17.62 -1.37
N ASN A 301 0.21 -16.43 -1.61
CA ASN A 301 1.59 -16.24 -2.07
C ASN A 301 2.44 -15.29 -1.20
N PHE A 302 2.07 -15.09 0.07
CA PHE A 302 2.88 -14.36 1.06
C PHE A 302 2.62 -14.90 2.48
N PRO A 303 3.58 -14.82 3.43
CA PRO A 303 3.43 -15.34 4.79
C PRO A 303 2.49 -14.46 5.63
N HIS A 304 1.20 -14.58 5.34
CA HIS A 304 0.13 -13.75 5.88
C HIS A 304 0.05 -13.75 7.40
N ARG A 305 -0.19 -12.55 7.96
CA ARG A 305 -0.46 -12.34 9.37
C ARG A 305 -1.63 -11.38 9.58
N GLY A 306 -2.58 -11.79 10.43
CA GLY A 306 -3.73 -10.97 10.83
C GLY A 306 -5.07 -11.45 10.26
N VAL A 307 -5.95 -10.52 9.95
CA VAL A 307 -7.28 -10.77 9.38
C VAL A 307 -7.40 -10.15 7.98
N TYR A 308 -8.53 -10.34 7.30
CA TYR A 308 -8.83 -9.75 5.98
C TYR A 308 -7.74 -9.97 4.91
N ASP A 309 -7.09 -11.13 4.96
CA ASP A 309 -6.06 -11.56 4.00
C ASP A 309 -6.49 -11.40 2.54
N HIS A 310 -7.78 -11.55 2.27
CA HIS A 310 -8.39 -11.37 0.95
C HIS A 310 -8.23 -9.98 0.34
N ASN A 311 -7.88 -8.95 1.13
CA ASN A 311 -7.60 -7.62 0.57
C ASN A 311 -6.22 -7.57 -0.08
N VAL A 312 -5.25 -8.35 0.39
CA VAL A 312 -3.92 -8.33 -0.21
C VAL A 312 -3.98 -9.01 -1.57
N TRP A 313 -3.57 -8.28 -2.61
CA TRP A 313 -3.69 -8.69 -4.02
C TRP A 313 -5.15 -8.92 -4.48
N ALA A 314 -6.13 -8.25 -3.87
CA ALA A 314 -7.52 -8.29 -4.35
C ALA A 314 -7.68 -7.63 -5.73
N ARG A 315 -6.96 -6.52 -5.95
CA ARG A 315 -6.82 -5.74 -7.19
C ARG A 315 -8.08 -5.10 -7.76
N ARG A 316 -9.29 -5.57 -7.41
CA ARG A 316 -10.56 -5.05 -7.92
C ARG A 316 -11.35 -4.16 -6.95
N GLY A 317 -11.07 -4.21 -5.65
CA GLY A 317 -11.75 -3.39 -4.65
C GLY A 317 -11.27 -1.93 -4.62
N LEU A 318 -11.83 -1.11 -3.72
CA LEU A 318 -11.23 0.18 -3.38
C LEU A 318 -10.04 -0.01 -2.40
N SER A 319 -10.18 -0.99 -1.51
CA SER A 319 -9.10 -1.49 -0.65
C SER A 319 -8.39 -2.65 -1.33
N GLY A 320 -7.08 -2.79 -1.14
CA GLY A 320 -6.32 -3.91 -1.70
C GLY A 320 -6.08 -3.86 -3.21
N SER A 321 -6.14 -2.66 -3.81
CA SER A 321 -5.96 -2.44 -5.24
C SER A 321 -5.09 -1.22 -5.52
N GLY A 322 -4.59 -1.12 -6.76
CA GLY A 322 -3.77 0.00 -7.19
C GLY A 322 -2.40 0.03 -6.54
N THR A 323 -1.93 -1.07 -5.93
CA THR A 323 -0.65 -1.17 -5.21
C THR A 323 0.51 -0.62 -6.03
N PHE A 324 0.53 -0.85 -7.34
CA PHE A 324 1.59 -0.34 -8.21
C PHE A 324 1.27 1.07 -8.71
N ALA A 325 0.06 1.30 -9.21
CA ALA A 325 -0.36 2.61 -9.75
C ALA A 325 -0.21 3.75 -8.72
N GLN A 326 -0.55 3.50 -7.46
CA GLN A 326 -0.33 4.45 -6.36
C GLN A 326 1.09 4.33 -5.78
N GLY A 327 1.66 3.12 -5.74
CA GLY A 327 2.94 2.83 -5.12
C GLY A 327 4.11 3.57 -5.78
N PHE A 328 4.11 3.70 -7.11
CA PHE A 328 5.13 4.49 -7.81
C PHE A 328 5.11 5.98 -7.44
N GLY A 329 3.98 6.52 -7.00
CA GLY A 329 3.87 7.89 -6.47
C GLY A 329 4.35 8.04 -5.02
N ALA A 330 4.58 6.91 -4.33
CA ALA A 330 4.78 6.85 -2.88
C ALA A 330 6.08 6.16 -2.46
N ILE A 331 7.06 6.04 -3.36
CA ILE A 331 8.41 5.54 -3.08
C ILE A 331 9.46 6.46 -3.71
N ALA A 332 10.68 6.45 -3.18
CA ALA A 332 11.83 7.10 -3.80
C ALA A 332 12.17 6.48 -5.16
N ASP A 333 12.75 7.28 -6.05
CA ASP A 333 13.06 6.88 -7.43
C ASP A 333 13.98 5.66 -7.52
N GLU A 334 14.90 5.50 -6.55
CA GLU A 334 15.83 4.37 -6.47
C GLU A 334 15.13 3.01 -6.34
N PHE A 335 13.91 2.97 -5.80
CA PHE A 335 13.14 1.73 -5.62
C PHE A 335 12.18 1.42 -6.77
N LYS A 336 11.88 2.40 -7.64
CA LYS A 336 10.95 2.22 -8.76
C LYS A 336 11.36 1.08 -9.71
N PRO A 337 12.65 0.87 -10.05
CA PRO A 337 13.07 -0.25 -10.88
C PRO A 337 12.67 -1.63 -10.31
N ALA A 338 12.74 -1.80 -8.98
CA ALA A 338 12.38 -3.06 -8.32
C ALA A 338 10.87 -3.26 -8.22
N LEU A 339 10.10 -2.19 -7.98
CA LEU A 339 8.64 -2.27 -8.00
C LEU A 339 8.13 -2.62 -9.41
N LEU A 340 8.73 -2.03 -10.45
CA LEU A 340 8.44 -2.36 -11.85
C LEU A 340 8.81 -3.82 -12.18
N TRP A 341 9.97 -4.27 -11.72
CA TRP A 341 10.43 -5.66 -11.87
C TRP A 341 9.40 -6.65 -11.32
N MET A 342 8.85 -6.36 -10.14
CA MET A 342 7.84 -7.21 -9.51
C MET A 342 6.55 -7.21 -10.33
N TYR A 343 6.05 -6.04 -10.72
CA TYR A 343 4.84 -5.94 -11.55
C TYR A 343 4.96 -6.76 -12.83
N ASN A 344 6.07 -6.61 -13.55
CA ASN A 344 6.28 -7.26 -14.84
C ASN A 344 6.31 -8.80 -14.75
N ARG A 345 6.81 -9.36 -13.64
CA ARG A 345 6.87 -10.82 -13.42
C ARG A 345 5.62 -11.41 -12.82
N THR A 346 4.78 -10.60 -12.18
CA THR A 346 3.61 -11.09 -11.44
C THR A 346 2.32 -10.77 -12.18
N PHE A 347 2.10 -9.52 -12.58
CA PHE A 347 0.78 -9.05 -13.00
C PHE A 347 0.70 -8.61 -14.46
N LYS A 348 1.79 -8.16 -15.07
CA LYS A 348 1.77 -7.59 -16.43
C LYS A 348 1.05 -8.49 -17.46
N THR A 349 1.39 -9.76 -17.53
CA THR A 349 0.75 -10.68 -18.50
C THR A 349 -0.76 -10.78 -18.29
N ALA A 350 -1.21 -10.92 -17.03
CA ALA A 350 -2.63 -11.03 -16.72
C ALA A 350 -3.38 -9.72 -17.02
N ASP A 351 -2.75 -8.59 -16.74
CA ASP A 351 -3.27 -7.25 -17.00
C ASP A 351 -3.38 -6.95 -18.50
N ASP A 352 -2.35 -7.31 -19.27
CA ASP A 352 -2.33 -7.15 -20.73
C ASP A 352 -3.44 -7.99 -21.38
N ILE A 353 -3.62 -9.24 -20.95
CA ILE A 353 -4.73 -10.12 -21.40
C ILE A 353 -6.10 -9.51 -21.06
N ALA A 354 -6.22 -8.92 -19.87
CA ALA A 354 -7.45 -8.26 -19.44
C ALA A 354 -7.71 -6.90 -20.11
N GLY A 355 -6.79 -6.41 -20.96
CA GLY A 355 -6.87 -5.07 -21.54
C GLY A 355 -6.80 -3.96 -20.48
N ALA A 356 -6.16 -4.24 -19.34
CA ALA A 356 -6.08 -3.37 -18.17
C ALA A 356 -4.63 -3.21 -17.68
N PRO A 357 -3.72 -2.72 -18.53
CA PRO A 357 -2.28 -2.66 -18.25
C PRO A 357 -1.98 -1.70 -17.10
N CYS A 358 -0.77 -1.77 -16.57
CA CYS A 358 -0.26 -0.82 -15.58
C CYS A 358 -1.12 -0.74 -14.30
N ASP A 359 -1.58 -1.90 -13.82
CA ASP A 359 -2.39 -2.03 -12.60
C ASP A 359 -3.74 -1.29 -12.65
N THR A 360 -4.36 -1.24 -13.83
CA THR A 360 -5.66 -0.60 -14.08
C THR A 360 -6.83 -1.59 -14.12
N VAL A 361 -6.62 -2.79 -13.58
CA VAL A 361 -7.64 -3.87 -13.51
C VAL A 361 -8.82 -3.51 -12.60
N SER A 362 -8.60 -2.64 -11.61
CA SER A 362 -9.66 -2.14 -10.75
C SER A 362 -10.73 -1.41 -11.56
N PRO A 363 -12.02 -1.58 -11.23
CA PRO A 363 -13.10 -0.97 -11.99
C PRO A 363 -13.39 0.48 -11.57
N TYR A 364 -12.47 1.11 -10.83
CA TYR A 364 -12.54 2.50 -10.41
C TYR A 364 -11.62 3.39 -11.28
N PRO A 365 -12.16 4.42 -11.98
CA PRO A 365 -11.38 5.24 -12.91
C PRO A 365 -10.11 5.91 -12.33
N HIS A 366 -10.09 6.29 -11.05
CA HIS A 366 -8.90 6.92 -10.45
C HIS A 366 -7.65 6.03 -10.50
N ARG A 367 -7.79 4.71 -10.61
CA ARG A 367 -6.63 3.82 -10.75
C ARG A 367 -5.90 4.03 -12.07
N ALA A 368 -6.65 4.24 -13.17
CA ALA A 368 -6.07 4.61 -14.45
C ALA A 368 -5.49 6.03 -14.44
N VAL A 369 -6.11 6.96 -13.71
CA VAL A 369 -5.54 8.30 -13.47
C VAL A 369 -4.18 8.20 -12.78
N LEU A 370 -4.12 7.52 -11.63
CA LEU A 370 -2.88 7.33 -10.88
C LEU A 370 -1.82 6.57 -11.69
N ALA A 371 -2.22 5.54 -12.44
CA ALA A 371 -1.30 4.84 -13.34
C ALA A 371 -0.67 5.81 -14.35
N LEU A 372 -1.47 6.61 -15.06
CA LEU A 372 -0.91 7.55 -16.05
C LEU A 372 0.02 8.60 -15.41
N VAL A 373 -0.30 9.07 -14.21
CA VAL A 373 0.54 10.05 -13.49
C VAL A 373 1.85 9.42 -13.03
N ASN A 374 1.77 8.27 -12.35
CA ASN A 374 2.86 7.73 -11.55
C ASN A 374 3.70 6.67 -12.26
N TRP A 375 3.19 6.02 -13.31
CA TRP A 375 3.88 4.89 -13.92
C TRP A 375 5.28 5.31 -14.43
N PRO A 376 6.31 4.48 -14.23
CA PRO A 376 7.68 4.84 -14.61
C PRO A 376 7.96 4.50 -16.09
N PHE A 377 7.37 5.27 -17.01
CA PHE A 377 7.53 5.08 -18.46
C PHE A 377 9.02 5.05 -18.86
N GLY A 378 9.39 4.03 -19.65
CA GLY A 378 10.75 3.87 -20.16
C GLY A 378 11.81 3.48 -19.12
N LEU A 379 11.43 3.27 -17.86
CA LEU A 379 12.37 2.87 -16.81
C LEU A 379 12.79 1.41 -17.00
N THR A 380 14.09 1.15 -16.90
CA THR A 380 14.63 -0.21 -16.85
C THR A 380 14.38 -0.81 -15.48
N GLU A 381 13.69 -1.94 -15.43
CA GLU A 381 13.49 -2.71 -14.20
C GLU A 381 14.80 -3.29 -13.65
N LYS A 382 14.86 -3.55 -12.34
CA LYS A 382 16.01 -4.20 -11.66
C LYS A 382 15.54 -5.24 -10.68
N ASN A 383 16.32 -6.31 -10.49
CA ASN A 383 15.97 -7.30 -9.47
C ASN A 383 15.94 -6.61 -8.09
N PRO A 384 14.93 -6.87 -7.23
CA PRO A 384 14.86 -6.24 -5.92
C PRO A 384 16.11 -6.45 -5.07
N GLY A 385 16.84 -7.56 -5.22
CA GLY A 385 18.11 -7.82 -4.53
C GLY A 385 19.25 -6.87 -4.90
N GLU A 386 19.10 -6.04 -5.95
CA GLU A 386 20.06 -4.99 -6.31
C GLU A 386 19.81 -3.68 -5.54
N VAL A 387 18.62 -3.50 -4.94
CA VAL A 387 18.23 -2.24 -4.28
C VAL A 387 17.70 -2.42 -2.86
N LEU A 388 17.31 -3.65 -2.47
CA LEU A 388 16.86 -3.99 -1.13
C LEU A 388 17.80 -5.00 -0.47
N PRO A 389 18.02 -4.91 0.84
CA PRO A 389 18.75 -5.93 1.57
C PRO A 389 17.93 -7.23 1.66
N ARG A 390 18.63 -8.35 1.81
CA ARG A 390 18.00 -9.66 2.03
C ARG A 390 17.40 -9.85 3.41
N ALA A 391 17.70 -8.96 4.35
CA ALA A 391 17.10 -8.93 5.68
C ALA A 391 16.73 -7.51 6.06
N VAL A 392 15.53 -7.34 6.57
CA VAL A 392 14.96 -6.04 6.98
C VAL A 392 14.38 -6.19 8.38
N GLN A 393 14.64 -5.18 9.23
CA GLN A 393 14.03 -5.05 10.55
C GLN A 393 13.02 -3.90 10.51
N ASP A 394 11.77 -4.21 10.80
CA ASP A 394 10.79 -3.25 11.31
C ASP A 394 10.93 -3.18 12.84
N LYS A 395 11.74 -2.23 13.28
CA LYS A 395 12.10 -2.07 14.69
C LYS A 395 10.91 -1.60 15.52
N ALA A 396 10.05 -0.74 14.97
CA ALA A 396 8.88 -0.25 15.70
C ALA A 396 7.87 -1.37 15.99
N ALA A 397 7.74 -2.34 15.09
CA ALA A 397 6.81 -3.45 15.23
C ALA A 397 7.39 -4.73 15.85
N ASP A 398 8.70 -4.82 16.05
CA ASP A 398 9.40 -6.09 16.31
C ASP A 398 9.09 -7.14 15.22
N PHE A 399 9.08 -6.70 13.96
CA PHE A 399 8.84 -7.54 12.79
C PHE A 399 10.09 -7.62 11.90
N TYR A 400 10.40 -8.81 11.41
CA TYR A 400 11.63 -9.10 10.66
C TYR A 400 11.28 -9.85 9.38
N MET A 401 11.91 -9.47 8.28
CA MET A 401 11.68 -10.06 6.96
C MET A 401 13.01 -10.51 6.37
N PHE A 402 13.05 -11.72 5.82
CA PHE A 402 14.23 -12.26 5.15
C PHE A 402 13.82 -12.85 3.79
N ARG A 403 14.62 -12.61 2.74
CA ARG A 403 14.35 -13.04 1.38
C ARG A 403 15.64 -13.49 0.67
N ASN A 404 15.59 -14.63 -0.03
CA ASN A 404 16.78 -15.21 -0.65
C ASN A 404 17.16 -14.60 -2.01
N ARG A 405 16.27 -14.56 -3.03
CA ARG A 405 16.72 -14.30 -4.42
C ARG A 405 15.75 -13.63 -5.41
N TRP A 406 14.48 -13.41 -5.07
CA TRP A 406 13.48 -12.80 -5.99
C TRP A 406 13.55 -13.39 -7.40
N ALA A 407 13.28 -14.68 -7.55
CA ALA A 407 13.35 -15.37 -8.83
C ALA A 407 11.99 -15.92 -9.26
N ASP A 408 11.37 -16.72 -8.39
CA ASP A 408 10.27 -17.59 -8.77
C ASP A 408 9.44 -18.09 -7.57
N ALA A 409 8.58 -19.09 -7.81
CA ALA A 409 7.77 -19.76 -6.80
C ALA A 409 8.59 -20.50 -5.72
N ASP A 410 9.86 -20.77 -6.00
CA ASP A 410 10.78 -21.47 -5.10
C ASP A 410 11.51 -20.50 -4.17
N ASP A 411 11.29 -19.19 -4.31
CA ASP A 411 11.80 -18.20 -3.39
C ASP A 411 11.45 -18.51 -1.93
N ILE A 412 12.44 -18.28 -1.06
CA ILE A 412 12.32 -18.47 0.38
C ILE A 412 12.11 -17.12 1.05
N ILE A 413 11.02 -17.04 1.82
CA ILE A 413 10.58 -15.91 2.62
C ILE A 413 10.51 -16.39 4.06
N VAL A 414 11.23 -15.69 4.94
CA VAL A 414 11.13 -15.90 6.39
C VAL A 414 10.61 -14.63 7.02
N THR A 415 9.62 -14.75 7.91
CA THR A 415 9.18 -13.61 8.73
C THR A 415 9.14 -13.97 10.19
N ALA A 416 9.56 -13.06 11.05
CA ALA A 416 9.43 -13.19 12.49
C ALA A 416 8.66 -11.99 13.02
N LEU A 417 7.54 -12.22 13.73
CA LEU A 417 6.87 -11.19 14.51
C LEU A 417 7.08 -11.54 15.97
N LEU A 418 7.93 -10.82 16.69
CA LEU A 418 8.33 -11.26 18.04
C LEU A 418 7.31 -10.83 19.10
N ARG A 419 6.70 -9.67 18.89
CA ARG A 419 5.70 -9.10 19.79
C ARG A 419 4.34 -9.08 19.11
N ALA A 420 3.29 -9.47 19.83
CA ALA A 420 1.94 -9.29 19.34
C ALA A 420 1.68 -7.81 19.06
N SER A 421 0.95 -7.52 17.98
CA SER A 421 0.52 -6.16 17.64
C SER A 421 -1.00 -6.07 17.72
N ARG A 422 -1.51 -4.86 17.97
CA ARG A 422 -2.94 -4.65 18.21
C ARG A 422 -3.40 -3.27 17.73
N GLY A 423 -4.45 -3.28 16.92
CA GLY A 423 -5.39 -2.18 16.77
C GLY A 423 -6.77 -2.57 17.30
N ASN A 424 -7.82 -2.42 16.49
CA ASN A 424 -9.12 -3.04 16.74
C ASN A 424 -9.03 -4.57 16.59
N TYR A 425 -8.14 -5.05 15.73
CA TYR A 425 -7.78 -6.47 15.61
C TYR A 425 -6.38 -6.73 16.19
N SER A 426 -6.18 -7.94 16.72
CA SER A 426 -4.89 -8.38 17.27
C SER A 426 -4.20 -9.34 16.32
N VAL A 427 -2.88 -9.21 16.19
CA VAL A 427 -2.03 -10.18 15.50
C VAL A 427 -1.13 -10.85 16.55
N PRO A 428 -1.19 -12.19 16.70
CA PRO A 428 -0.33 -12.89 17.64
C PRO A 428 1.13 -12.79 17.18
N GLY A 429 2.05 -12.64 18.14
CA GLY A 429 3.50 -12.71 17.91
C GLY A 429 4.15 -13.93 18.56
N GLY A 430 5.47 -13.98 18.46
CA GLY A 430 6.35 -15.03 18.96
C GLY A 430 6.69 -16.11 17.92
N ASP A 431 6.10 -16.07 16.73
CA ASP A 431 6.27 -17.08 15.69
C ASP A 431 7.18 -16.62 14.55
N ILE A 432 7.88 -17.59 13.97
CA ILE A 432 8.66 -17.42 12.75
C ILE A 432 8.02 -18.28 11.67
N LEU A 433 7.57 -17.64 10.59
CA LEU A 433 7.01 -18.30 9.42
C LEU A 433 8.11 -18.48 8.39
N VAL A 434 8.22 -19.68 7.82
CA VAL A 434 9.19 -20.06 6.80
C VAL A 434 8.43 -20.58 5.60
N TRP A 435 8.61 -19.94 4.46
CA TRP A 435 7.92 -20.31 3.23
C TRP A 435 8.87 -20.32 2.06
N GLY A 436 8.96 -21.44 1.36
CA GLY A 436 9.62 -21.52 0.05
C GLY A 436 9.62 -22.96 -0.44
N LEU A 437 10.08 -23.18 -1.68
CA LEU A 437 10.19 -24.54 -2.25
C LEU A 437 8.87 -25.34 -2.17
N GLY A 438 7.73 -24.66 -2.37
CA GLY A 438 6.39 -25.24 -2.24
C GLY A 438 5.95 -25.61 -0.82
N GLN A 439 6.70 -25.24 0.22
CA GLN A 439 6.43 -25.58 1.61
C GLN A 439 6.12 -24.34 2.46
N LYS A 440 5.16 -24.49 3.38
CA LYS A 440 4.85 -23.51 4.44
C LYS A 440 5.09 -24.18 5.78
N LYS A 441 5.98 -23.62 6.59
CA LYS A 441 6.38 -24.16 7.89
C LYS A 441 6.44 -23.05 8.93
N THR A 442 6.32 -23.44 10.19
CA THR A 442 6.61 -22.57 11.34
C THR A 442 7.89 -23.09 11.98
N PHE A 443 8.81 -22.19 12.33
CA PHE A 443 9.98 -22.57 13.10
C PHE A 443 9.53 -23.16 14.45
N PRO A 444 10.08 -24.29 14.91
CA PRO A 444 9.49 -25.07 15.99
C PRO A 444 9.58 -24.43 17.38
N VAL A 445 10.27 -23.29 17.50
CA VAL A 445 10.51 -22.60 18.75
C VAL A 445 10.10 -21.15 18.63
N ARG A 446 9.44 -20.64 19.67
CA ARG A 446 9.13 -19.23 19.80
C ARG A 446 10.35 -18.45 20.27
N VAL A 447 10.58 -17.31 19.65
CA VAL A 447 11.60 -16.37 20.11
C VAL A 447 11.04 -15.56 21.26
N THR A 448 11.86 -15.36 22.29
CA THR A 448 11.50 -14.57 23.47
C THR A 448 12.62 -13.57 23.80
N GLY A 449 12.29 -12.58 24.64
CA GLY A 449 13.23 -11.56 25.10
C GLY A 449 13.23 -10.30 24.23
N THR A 450 13.83 -9.24 24.76
CA THR A 450 13.95 -7.94 24.05
C THR A 450 15.11 -7.99 23.08
N VAL A 451 14.88 -7.57 21.83
CA VAL A 451 15.92 -7.48 20.80
C VAL A 451 16.97 -6.45 21.19
N LYS A 452 18.23 -6.85 21.09
CA LYS A 452 19.43 -6.04 21.41
C LYS A 452 20.18 -5.62 20.16
N THR A 453 20.28 -6.50 19.18
CA THR A 453 20.99 -6.25 17.92
C THR A 453 20.23 -6.89 16.76
N PHE A 454 20.37 -6.27 15.59
CA PHE A 454 19.96 -6.83 14.31
C PHE A 454 21.09 -6.60 13.31
N ARG A 455 21.31 -7.57 12.42
CA ARG A 455 22.33 -7.49 11.38
C ARG A 455 21.81 -8.12 10.10
N ALA A 456 21.79 -7.35 9.01
CA ALA A 456 21.67 -7.88 7.67
C ALA A 456 23.04 -8.32 7.14
N THR A 457 23.05 -9.35 6.31
CA THR A 457 24.23 -9.84 5.59
C THR A 457 23.87 -10.03 4.11
N GLU A 458 24.87 -10.20 3.25
CA GLU A 458 24.64 -10.49 1.82
C GLU A 458 23.88 -11.80 1.59
N ARG A 459 23.93 -12.74 2.56
CA ARG A 459 23.27 -14.04 2.50
C ARG A 459 22.02 -14.12 3.37
N GLY A 460 21.61 -13.07 4.06
CA GLY A 460 20.46 -13.12 4.95
C GLY A 460 20.62 -12.16 6.12
N GLY A 461 20.56 -12.66 7.35
CA GLY A 461 20.73 -11.85 8.54
C GLY A 461 20.21 -12.50 9.80
N GLY A 462 20.21 -11.76 10.90
CA GLY A 462 19.73 -12.25 12.18
C GLY A 462 19.56 -11.16 13.22
N PHE A 463 19.05 -11.54 14.38
CA PHE A 463 18.94 -10.67 15.55
C PHE A 463 19.32 -11.43 16.82
N SER A 464 19.77 -10.69 17.83
CA SER A 464 19.98 -11.20 19.18
C SER A 464 18.97 -10.57 20.14
N THR A 465 18.44 -11.37 21.05
CA THR A 465 17.58 -10.95 22.15
C THR A 465 18.31 -11.11 23.49
N SER A 466 17.68 -10.69 24.59
CA SER A 466 18.17 -10.96 25.94
C SER A 466 18.21 -12.44 26.33
N LEU A 467 17.60 -13.34 25.55
CA LEU A 467 17.47 -14.76 25.87
C LEU A 467 18.05 -15.68 24.80
N GLY A 468 18.40 -15.16 23.62
CA GLY A 468 18.81 -16.01 22.49
C GLY A 468 19.22 -15.21 21.26
N SER A 469 19.59 -15.90 20.18
CA SER A 469 19.87 -15.27 18.89
C SER A 469 19.28 -16.09 17.76
N PHE A 470 18.68 -15.42 16.78
CA PHE A 470 18.13 -16.04 15.58
C PHE A 470 18.87 -15.57 14.34
N LEU A 471 19.13 -16.49 13.41
CA LEU A 471 19.81 -16.19 12.15
C LEU A 471 19.21 -17.00 11.01
N VAL A 472 19.13 -16.37 9.83
CA VAL A 472 18.78 -16.96 8.55
C VAL A 472 19.96 -16.77 7.60
N ASP A 473 20.45 -17.86 7.03
CA ASP A 473 21.49 -17.87 6.00
C ASP A 473 20.94 -18.54 4.74
N PHE A 474 21.01 -17.83 3.61
CA PHE A 474 20.53 -18.24 2.29
C PHE A 474 21.68 -18.67 1.38
N SER A 475 22.59 -19.47 1.91
CA SER A 475 23.64 -20.08 1.12
C SER A 475 23.07 -21.05 0.07
N ASP A 476 23.64 -20.99 -1.14
CA ASP A 476 23.30 -21.89 -2.25
C ASP A 476 21.79 -21.94 -2.61
N HIS A 477 21.05 -20.86 -2.31
CA HIS A 477 19.61 -20.67 -2.51
C HIS A 477 18.67 -21.45 -1.57
N ASP A 478 19.21 -22.33 -0.73
CA ASP A 478 18.50 -22.96 0.37
C ASP A 478 18.41 -22.00 1.57
N ALA A 479 17.75 -22.40 2.65
CA ALA A 479 17.75 -21.64 3.90
C ALA A 479 18.19 -22.50 5.08
N LEU A 480 19.18 -22.00 5.82
CA LEU A 480 19.55 -22.47 7.15
C LEU A 480 19.04 -21.46 8.18
N LEU A 481 18.17 -21.92 9.07
CA LEU A 481 17.61 -21.13 10.16
C LEU A 481 18.11 -21.70 11.48
N VAL A 482 18.65 -20.83 12.33
CA VAL A 482 19.26 -21.23 13.59
C VAL A 482 18.77 -20.32 14.69
N LEU A 483 18.34 -20.91 15.80
CA LEU A 483 18.02 -20.21 17.04
C LEU A 483 18.91 -20.73 18.18
N THR A 484 19.50 -19.82 18.94
CA THR A 484 20.09 -20.13 20.25
C THR A 484 19.20 -19.62 21.37
N GLY A 485 19.30 -20.25 22.55
CA GLY A 485 18.59 -19.82 23.76
C GLY A 485 17.74 -20.93 24.40
N PRO A 486 16.94 -20.59 25.43
CA PRO A 486 16.09 -21.55 26.11
C PRO A 486 14.98 -22.02 25.18
N VAL A 487 14.84 -23.33 25.06
CA VAL A 487 13.82 -24.01 24.27
C VAL A 487 12.90 -24.77 25.21
N GLN A 488 11.58 -24.63 25.04
CA GLN A 488 10.59 -25.41 25.77
C GLN A 488 10.08 -26.56 24.90
N GLY A 489 9.97 -27.75 25.49
CA GLY A 489 9.42 -28.95 24.84
C GLY A 489 10.45 -29.79 24.08
N ASN A 490 9.96 -30.90 23.51
CA ASN A 490 10.78 -31.83 22.72
C ASN A 490 10.83 -31.36 21.26
N VAL A 491 11.88 -30.60 20.94
CA VAL A 491 12.09 -30.01 19.61
C VAL A 491 13.12 -30.83 18.85
N LYS A 492 12.75 -31.30 17.66
CA LYS A 492 13.68 -32.00 16.76
C LYS A 492 14.82 -31.06 16.35
N ASN A 493 16.01 -31.63 16.11
CA ASN A 493 17.22 -30.89 15.73
C ASN A 493 17.65 -29.85 16.77
N ARG A 494 17.45 -30.18 18.05
CA ARG A 494 18.06 -29.49 19.19
C ARG A 494 19.42 -30.11 19.47
N LEU A 495 20.46 -29.28 19.54
CA LEU A 495 21.84 -29.69 19.81
C LEU A 495 22.44 -28.83 20.92
N GLU A 496 23.37 -29.38 21.68
CA GLU A 496 24.14 -28.64 22.69
C GLU A 496 25.62 -28.67 22.31
N ALA A 497 26.21 -27.49 22.12
CA ALA A 497 27.62 -27.32 21.77
C ALA A 497 28.19 -26.13 22.54
N GLY A 498 29.35 -26.29 23.19
CA GLY A 498 30.00 -25.21 23.95
C GLY A 498 29.13 -24.60 25.07
N GLY A 499 28.22 -25.38 25.66
CA GLY A 499 27.27 -24.90 26.67
C GLY A 499 26.10 -24.07 26.12
N VAL A 500 25.94 -24.01 24.80
CA VAL A 500 24.84 -23.29 24.12
C VAL A 500 23.90 -24.30 23.46
N CYS A 501 22.60 -24.08 23.65
CA CYS A 501 21.55 -24.83 22.98
C CYS A 501 21.27 -24.20 21.61
N PHE A 502 21.33 -25.01 20.55
CA PHE A 502 21.01 -24.65 19.17
C PHE A 502 19.77 -25.40 18.72
N THR A 503 18.85 -24.71 18.05
CA THR A 503 17.76 -25.31 17.27
C THR A 503 18.00 -25.00 15.81
N VAL A 504 18.06 -26.04 14.99
CA VAL A 504 18.38 -25.92 13.55
C VAL A 504 17.20 -26.35 12.70
N MET A 505 16.88 -25.55 11.68
CA MET A 505 15.94 -25.90 10.63
C MET A 505 16.56 -25.59 9.28
N THR A 506 16.42 -26.50 8.32
CA THR A 506 16.74 -26.23 6.91
C THR A 506 15.48 -26.23 6.05
N LEU A 507 15.51 -25.45 4.99
CA LEU A 507 14.55 -25.52 3.90
C LEU A 507 15.34 -25.62 2.59
N GLN A 508 15.31 -26.79 1.97
CA GLN A 508 16.09 -27.12 0.78
C GLN A 508 15.40 -28.16 -0.09
N LYS A 509 15.89 -28.31 -1.32
CA LYS A 509 15.52 -29.44 -2.18
C LYS A 509 16.34 -30.68 -1.80
N GLY A 510 15.68 -31.83 -1.67
CA GLY A 510 16.33 -33.08 -1.28
C GLY A 510 16.42 -33.28 0.24
N ALA A 511 17.23 -34.26 0.65
CA ALA A 511 17.39 -34.60 2.07
C ALA A 511 18.18 -33.50 2.80
N ALA A 512 17.66 -33.07 3.96
CA ALA A 512 18.36 -32.14 4.84
C ALA A 512 19.65 -32.80 5.39
N PRO A 513 20.80 -32.10 5.42
CA PRO A 513 21.97 -32.60 6.12
C PRO A 513 21.65 -32.72 7.61
N GLU A 514 22.05 -33.84 8.22
CA GLU A 514 21.93 -34.02 9.66
C GLU A 514 22.88 -33.06 10.38
N PRO A 515 22.39 -32.28 11.37
CA PRO A 515 23.25 -31.42 12.17
C PRO A 515 24.13 -32.26 13.11
N GLU A 516 25.42 -31.93 13.19
CA GLU A 516 26.38 -32.60 14.07
C GLU A 516 27.09 -31.61 15.00
N VAL A 517 27.45 -32.05 16.21
CA VAL A 517 28.21 -31.23 17.17
C VAL A 517 29.70 -31.50 16.98
N GLN A 518 30.49 -30.43 16.79
CA GLN A 518 31.95 -30.48 16.73
C GLN A 518 32.54 -29.47 17.72
N GLY A 519 32.85 -29.94 18.93
CA GLY A 519 33.37 -29.08 20.00
C GLY A 519 32.35 -28.04 20.47
N ASP A 520 32.68 -26.77 20.28
CA ASP A 520 31.81 -25.62 20.61
C ASP A 520 30.94 -25.17 19.42
N LYS A 521 30.89 -25.95 18.34
CA LYS A 521 30.22 -25.61 17.08
C LYS A 521 29.20 -26.66 16.68
N VAL A 522 28.23 -26.23 15.87
CA VAL A 522 27.31 -27.12 15.16
C VAL A 522 27.62 -27.07 13.67
N VAL A 523 27.76 -28.22 13.02
CA VAL A 523 28.01 -28.33 11.59
C VAL A 523 26.75 -28.86 10.90
N VAL A 524 26.36 -28.22 9.80
CA VAL A 524 25.17 -28.56 9.01
C VAL A 524 25.58 -28.56 7.54
N GLY A 525 25.89 -29.73 7.01
CA GLY A 525 26.47 -29.86 5.67
C GLY A 525 27.79 -29.07 5.55
N LYS A 526 27.81 -28.05 4.67
CA LYS A 526 28.97 -27.18 4.44
C LYS A 526 29.03 -25.96 5.37
N ARG A 527 28.14 -25.87 6.36
CA ARG A 527 28.01 -24.70 7.24
C ARG A 527 28.48 -25.01 8.63
N ILE A 528 29.26 -24.10 9.20
CA ILE A 528 29.67 -24.11 10.61
C ILE A 528 28.92 -23.00 11.34
N ILE A 529 28.22 -23.37 12.40
CA ILE A 529 27.47 -22.50 13.28
C ILE A 529 28.25 -22.36 14.60
N SER A 530 28.47 -21.13 15.05
CA SER A 530 29.17 -20.83 16.30
C SER A 530 28.59 -19.61 17.00
N MET A 531 28.92 -19.44 18.29
CA MET A 531 28.72 -18.20 19.01
C MET A 531 30.05 -17.46 19.10
N GLU A 532 30.13 -16.26 18.55
CA GLU A 532 31.33 -15.40 18.59
C GLU A 532 30.95 -14.06 19.20
N ASN A 533 31.60 -13.69 20.31
CA ASN A 533 31.31 -12.46 21.06
C ASN A 533 29.82 -12.31 21.43
N GLY A 534 29.18 -13.42 21.82
CA GLY A 534 27.76 -13.46 22.17
C GLY A 534 26.80 -13.35 20.99
N GLN A 535 27.29 -13.41 19.75
CA GLN A 535 26.49 -13.37 18.53
C GLN A 535 26.59 -14.67 17.75
N LEU A 536 25.46 -15.08 17.17
CA LEU A 536 25.39 -16.24 16.30
C LEU A 536 26.08 -15.95 14.96
N GLN A 537 26.98 -16.83 14.54
CA GLN A 537 27.69 -16.75 13.27
C GLN A 537 27.46 -18.02 12.45
N VAL A 538 27.46 -17.86 11.12
CA VAL A 538 27.49 -18.95 10.15
C VAL A 538 28.65 -18.72 9.20
N LYS A 539 29.50 -19.73 9.04
CA LYS A 539 30.69 -19.70 8.17
C LYS A 539 30.68 -20.91 7.23
N ASP A 540 31.33 -20.75 6.08
CA ASP A 540 31.68 -21.87 5.21
C ASP A 540 32.64 -22.81 5.96
N ARG A 541 32.43 -24.13 5.86
CA ARG A 541 33.40 -25.13 6.30
C ARG A 541 34.64 -25.01 5.40
N PRO A 542 35.86 -24.90 5.96
CA PRO A 542 37.08 -24.98 5.16
C PRO A 542 37.09 -26.32 4.42
N ASP A 543 37.41 -26.30 3.13
CA ASP A 543 37.55 -27.50 2.31
C ASP A 543 38.59 -28.48 2.88
#